data_AF-A0A077QWL4-F1
#
_entry.id   AF-A0A077QWL4-F1
#
_cell.length_a   1.000
_cell.length_b   1.000
_cell.length_c   1.000
_cell.angle_alpha   90.00
_cell.angle_beta   90.00
_cell.angle_gamma   90.00
#
_symmetry.space_group_name_H-M   'P 1'
#
loop_
_entity.id
_entity.type
_entity.pdbx_description
1 polymer ?
#
loop_
_entity_poly.entity_id
_entity_poly.type
_entity_poly.pdbx_seq_one_letter_code
_entity_poly.pdbx_strand_id
1 'polypeptide(L)'
;MSSKKLLTIFGATGNQGITRDTCKPAAQELAKQGVDVVFADLDDLASLQKALDGSYGVFAVTNFWEANDGAKETRQGRNIVDASISTGTEHLVAYNNVAAEVYKSFLPEAIAEELTENMKLMDQYSYYGKNTEKEQAESDAFLLKDAKLATVSSWARSLNL
;
A
#
# COMPACT_ATOMS: atom_id res chain seq x y z
N MET A 1 -23.69 27.38 3.48
CA MET A 1 -23.75 25.95 3.85
C MET A 1 -22.69 25.26 3.01
N SER A 2 -21.58 24.84 3.65
CA SER A 2 -20.40 24.33 2.94
C SER A 2 -20.74 23.00 2.24
N SER A 3 -20.52 22.93 0.93
CA SER A 3 -20.61 21.70 0.15
C SER A 3 -19.52 20.76 0.62
N LYS A 4 -19.86 19.68 1.34
CA LYS A 4 -18.89 18.70 1.83
C LYS A 4 -18.21 18.02 0.64
N LYS A 5 -16.89 17.85 0.68
CA LYS A 5 -16.14 17.19 -0.38
C LYS A 5 -16.46 15.70 -0.37
N LEU A 6 -16.93 15.21 -1.52
CA LEU A 6 -17.39 13.84 -1.67
C LEU A 6 -16.18 12.92 -1.90
N LEU A 7 -15.92 12.06 -0.91
CA LEU A 7 -15.10 10.83 -0.99
C LEU A 7 -13.57 11.03 -1.17
N THR A 8 -12.81 10.74 -0.11
CA THR A 8 -11.33 10.68 -0.13
C THR A 8 -10.88 9.24 -0.36
N ILE A 9 -10.13 8.99 -1.45
CA ILE A 9 -9.79 7.63 -1.87
C ILE A 9 -8.27 7.44 -1.88
N PHE A 10 -7.78 6.40 -1.20
CA PHE A 10 -6.44 5.86 -1.40
C PHE A 10 -6.46 4.93 -2.61
N GLY A 11 -5.79 5.33 -3.70
CA GLY A 11 -5.76 4.56 -4.97
C GLY A 11 -6.76 5.00 -6.06
N ALA A 12 -7.53 6.08 -5.82
CA ALA A 12 -8.39 6.86 -6.72
C ALA A 12 -9.66 6.23 -7.37
N THR A 13 -10.83 6.80 -7.01
CA THR A 13 -11.91 7.37 -7.87
C THR A 13 -12.97 8.11 -7.01
N GLY A 14 -12.64 9.33 -6.59
CA GLY A 14 -13.47 10.31 -5.83
C GLY A 14 -12.84 11.71 -5.94
N ASN A 15 -13.47 12.78 -5.43
CA ASN A 15 -13.01 14.16 -5.71
C ASN A 15 -11.65 14.53 -5.06
N GLN A 16 -11.13 13.74 -4.12
CA GLN A 16 -9.82 13.97 -3.50
C GLN A 16 -8.96 12.70 -3.53
N GLY A 17 -7.74 12.82 -4.07
CA GLY A 17 -6.77 11.73 -4.17
C GLY A 17 -5.56 11.98 -3.26
N ILE A 18 -5.13 10.95 -2.54
CA ILE A 18 -3.98 11.04 -1.63
C ILE A 18 -2.74 10.39 -2.27
N THR A 19 -1.59 11.05 -2.16
CA THR A 19 -0.29 10.50 -2.58
C THR A 19 0.84 11.04 -1.71
N ARG A 20 1.92 10.26 -1.55
CA ARG A 20 3.17 10.74 -0.92
C ARG A 20 3.95 11.71 -1.82
N ASP A 21 3.60 11.76 -3.11
CA ASP A 21 4.24 12.63 -4.09
C ASP A 21 3.20 13.15 -5.09
N THR A 22 2.84 14.42 -4.92
CA THR A 22 1.86 15.12 -5.76
C THR A 22 2.44 15.49 -7.13
N CYS A 23 3.76 15.48 -7.30
CA CYS A 23 4.44 15.89 -8.53
C CYS A 23 4.58 14.75 -9.54
N LYS A 24 4.30 13.50 -9.16
CA LYS A 24 4.36 12.35 -10.08
C LYS A 24 3.45 12.57 -11.30
N PRO A 25 3.87 12.14 -12.51
CA PRO A 25 3.06 12.27 -13.71
C PRO A 25 1.64 11.70 -13.56
N ALA A 26 1.47 10.56 -12.90
CA ALA A 26 0.15 9.97 -12.64
C ALA A 26 -0.73 10.83 -11.73
N ALA A 27 -0.14 11.45 -10.70
CA ALA A 27 -0.84 12.36 -9.79
C ALA A 27 -1.26 13.64 -10.53
N GLN A 28 -0.39 14.20 -11.35
CA GLN A 28 -0.70 15.37 -12.17
C GLN A 28 -1.78 15.07 -13.22
N GLU A 29 -1.81 13.85 -13.76
CA GLU A 29 -2.85 13.44 -14.71
C GLU A 29 -4.23 13.33 -14.04
N LEU A 30 -4.29 12.79 -12.83
CA LEU A 30 -5.51 12.79 -12.02
C LEU A 30 -5.97 14.21 -11.67
N ALA A 31 -5.03 15.11 -11.36
CA ALA A 31 -5.34 16.51 -11.10
C ALA A 31 -6.00 17.19 -12.30
N LYS A 32 -5.54 16.92 -13.53
CA LYS A 32 -6.18 17.42 -14.76
C LYS A 32 -7.60 16.89 -14.97
N GLN A 33 -7.91 15.71 -14.42
CA GLN A 33 -9.25 15.11 -14.47
C GLN A 33 -10.19 15.64 -13.39
N GLY A 34 -9.76 16.63 -12.59
CA GLY A 34 -10.57 17.28 -11.56
C GLY A 34 -10.45 16.65 -10.17
N VAL A 35 -9.46 15.79 -9.94
CA VAL A 35 -9.16 15.24 -8.61
C VAL A 35 -8.31 16.23 -7.83
N ASP A 36 -8.75 16.61 -6.62
CA ASP A 36 -7.93 17.37 -5.67
C ASP A 36 -6.84 16.45 -5.10
N VAL A 37 -5.65 16.48 -5.70
CA VAL A 37 -4.52 15.68 -5.24
C VAL A 37 -3.86 16.33 -4.03
N VAL A 38 -3.83 15.63 -2.90
CA VAL A 38 -3.25 16.09 -1.64
C VAL A 38 -2.16 15.15 -1.15
N PHE A 39 -1.22 15.70 -0.39
CA PHE A 39 -0.18 14.93 0.27
C PHE A 39 -0.73 14.23 1.53
N ALA A 40 -0.49 12.92 1.65
CA ALA A 40 -0.48 12.23 2.93
C ALA A 40 0.34 10.93 2.85
N ASP A 41 0.81 10.46 3.99
CA ASP A 41 1.49 9.18 4.17
C ASP A 41 0.69 8.29 5.12
N LEU A 42 0.51 7.02 4.76
CA LEU A 42 -0.20 6.03 5.57
C LEU A 42 0.53 5.74 6.90
N ASP A 43 1.83 5.97 6.94
CA ASP A 43 2.65 5.83 8.14
C ASP A 43 2.60 7.08 9.05
N ASP A 44 2.03 8.20 8.59
CA ASP A 44 1.90 9.47 9.33
C ASP A 44 0.43 9.85 9.58
N LEU A 45 -0.03 9.57 10.80
CA LEU A 45 -1.38 9.87 11.27
C LEU A 45 -1.76 11.35 11.12
N ALA A 46 -0.84 12.29 11.38
CA ALA A 46 -1.15 13.71 11.32
C ALA A 46 -1.38 14.17 9.88
N SER A 47 -0.62 13.61 8.93
CA SER A 47 -0.86 13.85 7.50
C SER A 47 -2.22 13.33 7.05
N LEU A 48 -2.64 12.17 7.54
CA LEU A 48 -3.95 11.58 7.24
C LEU A 48 -5.08 12.44 7.81
N GLN A 49 -4.98 12.87 9.06
CA GLN A 49 -5.97 13.76 9.66
C GLN A 49 -6.18 15.04 8.86
N LYS A 50 -5.08 15.65 8.40
CA LYS A 50 -5.16 16.85 7.56
C LYS A 50 -5.79 16.56 6.19
N ALA A 51 -5.50 15.40 5.59
CA ALA A 51 -6.04 15.01 4.30
C ALA A 51 -7.54 14.63 4.38
N LEU A 52 -7.98 14.11 5.53
CA LEU A 52 -9.35 13.65 5.79
C LEU A 52 -10.26 14.73 6.40
N ASP A 53 -9.74 15.93 6.69
CA ASP A 53 -10.51 17.03 7.24
C ASP A 53 -11.60 17.50 6.25
N GLY A 54 -12.85 17.47 6.70
CA GLY A 54 -14.02 17.83 5.88
C GLY A 54 -14.47 16.76 4.88
N SER A 55 -13.90 15.55 4.92
CA SER A 55 -14.27 14.43 4.06
C SER A 55 -15.58 13.76 4.50
N TYR A 56 -16.44 13.42 3.54
CA TYR A 56 -17.69 12.71 3.81
C TYR A 56 -17.50 11.20 4.06
N GLY A 57 -16.54 10.58 3.37
CA GLY A 57 -16.27 9.15 3.40
C GLY A 57 -14.87 8.85 2.90
N VAL A 58 -14.31 7.72 3.34
CA VAL A 58 -12.95 7.31 3.01
C VAL A 58 -12.95 5.91 2.40
N PHE A 59 -12.34 5.77 1.22
CA PHE A 59 -12.08 4.47 0.61
C PHE A 59 -10.58 4.20 0.64
N ALA A 60 -10.14 3.14 1.31
CA ALA A 60 -8.74 2.86 1.52
C ALA A 60 -8.32 1.48 1.02
N VAL A 61 -7.28 1.45 0.19
CA VAL A 61 -6.60 0.22 -0.24
C VAL A 61 -5.16 0.30 0.22
N THR A 62 -4.76 -0.61 1.10
CA THR A 62 -3.37 -0.80 1.52
C THR A 62 -2.74 -1.93 0.72
N ASN A 63 -1.42 -1.94 0.62
CA ASN A 63 -0.70 -2.93 -0.17
C ASN A 63 0.42 -3.56 0.67
N PHE A 64 0.19 -4.76 1.20
CA PHE A 64 1.22 -5.50 1.97
C PHE A 64 2.48 -5.83 1.16
N TRP A 65 2.37 -5.91 -0.18
CA TRP A 65 3.43 -6.33 -1.08
C TRP A 65 4.58 -5.31 -1.17
N GLU A 66 4.30 -4.01 -0.99
CA GLU A 66 5.32 -2.96 -1.15
C GLU A 66 6.41 -3.04 -0.07
N ALA A 67 6.07 -3.55 1.12
CA ALA A 67 6.99 -3.68 2.24
C ALA A 67 7.26 -5.12 2.69
N ASN A 68 6.52 -6.11 2.15
CA ASN A 68 6.56 -7.51 2.58
C ASN A 68 6.38 -7.63 4.12
N ASP A 69 5.57 -6.74 4.70
CA ASP A 69 5.34 -6.58 6.15
C ASP A 69 3.84 -6.40 6.41
N GLY A 70 3.14 -7.49 6.73
CA GLY A 70 1.71 -7.46 7.07
C GLY A 70 1.41 -6.67 8.36
N ALA A 71 2.37 -6.55 9.29
CA ALA A 71 2.21 -5.72 10.47
C ALA A 71 2.24 -4.22 10.09
N LYS A 72 3.04 -3.85 9.10
CA LYS A 72 3.01 -2.49 8.53
C LYS A 72 1.67 -2.20 7.86
N GLU A 73 1.15 -3.11 7.04
CA GLU A 73 -0.17 -2.95 6.43
C GLU A 73 -1.26 -2.77 7.50
N THR A 74 -1.22 -3.57 8.56
CA THR A 74 -2.15 -3.46 9.69
C THR A 74 -2.05 -2.10 10.38
N ARG A 75 -0.83 -1.57 10.60
CA ARG A 75 -0.64 -0.21 11.17
C ARG A 75 -1.22 0.87 10.27
N GLN A 76 -1.00 0.77 8.97
CA GLN A 76 -1.54 1.71 7.98
C GLN A 76 -3.08 1.69 7.97
N GLY A 77 -3.68 0.50 7.98
CA GLY A 77 -5.13 0.35 8.09
C GLY A 77 -5.69 0.97 9.37
N ARG A 78 -5.02 0.79 10.51
CA ARG A 78 -5.41 1.43 11.78
C ARG A 78 -5.30 2.95 11.74
N ASN A 79 -4.20 3.48 11.23
CA ASN A 79 -4.00 4.92 11.10
C ASN A 79 -5.10 5.58 10.27
N ILE A 80 -5.55 4.93 9.18
CA ILE A 80 -6.66 5.41 8.36
C ILE A 80 -7.95 5.45 9.17
N VAL A 81 -8.27 4.39 9.92
CA VAL A 81 -9.47 4.33 10.77
C VAL A 81 -9.43 5.40 11.86
N ASP A 82 -8.30 5.52 12.57
CA ASP A 82 -8.12 6.49 13.65
C ASP A 82 -8.23 7.94 13.14
N ALA A 83 -7.60 8.24 12.01
CA ALA A 83 -7.71 9.56 11.37
C ALA A 83 -9.16 9.88 11.00
N SER A 84 -9.88 8.91 10.42
CA SER A 84 -11.25 9.09 9.97
C SER A 84 -12.25 9.30 11.11
N ILE A 85 -12.05 8.60 12.24
CA ILE A 85 -12.82 8.82 13.47
C ILE A 85 -12.54 10.23 14.00
N SER A 86 -11.26 10.62 14.05
CA SER A 86 -10.87 11.92 14.62
C SER A 86 -11.38 13.12 13.81
N THR A 87 -11.56 12.98 12.49
CA THR A 87 -12.05 14.06 11.61
C THR A 87 -13.57 14.08 11.47
N GLY A 88 -14.29 13.14 12.10
CA GLY A 88 -15.75 13.09 12.07
C GLY A 88 -16.33 12.69 10.72
N THR A 89 -15.64 11.79 10.00
CA THR A 89 -16.11 11.25 8.72
C THR A 89 -17.47 10.55 8.90
N GLU A 90 -18.50 10.96 8.16
CA GLU A 90 -19.89 10.53 8.39
C GLU A 90 -20.19 9.11 7.91
N HIS A 91 -19.49 8.60 6.90
CA HIS A 91 -19.71 7.24 6.35
C HIS A 91 -18.48 6.32 6.44
N LEU A 92 -18.81 5.05 6.69
CA LEU A 92 -17.98 3.91 7.05
C LEU A 92 -16.60 3.86 6.36
N VAL A 93 -15.55 3.83 7.17
CA VAL A 93 -14.20 3.46 6.77
C VAL A 93 -14.06 1.96 6.93
N ALA A 94 -13.99 1.25 5.80
CA ALA A 94 -13.79 -0.20 5.79
C ALA A 94 -12.38 -0.52 5.31
N TYR A 95 -11.51 -0.89 6.26
CA TYR A 95 -10.36 -1.73 5.92
C TYR A 95 -10.92 -3.13 5.61
N ASN A 96 -10.91 -3.51 4.34
CA ASN A 96 -11.40 -4.81 3.91
C ASN A 96 -10.21 -5.69 3.52
N ASN A 97 -9.67 -6.40 4.50
CA ASN A 97 -8.77 -7.51 4.21
C ASN A 97 -9.62 -8.59 3.53
N VAL A 98 -9.39 -8.78 2.22
CA VAL A 98 -10.16 -9.72 1.43
C VAL A 98 -9.77 -11.12 1.89
N ALA A 99 -10.71 -11.84 2.50
CA ALA A 99 -10.50 -13.23 2.88
C ALA A 99 -10.05 -14.03 1.66
N ALA A 100 -9.11 -14.96 1.86
CA ALA A 100 -8.47 -15.67 0.76
C ALA A 100 -9.48 -16.39 -0.16
N GLU A 101 -10.61 -16.85 0.37
CA GLU A 101 -11.68 -17.47 -0.44
C GLU A 101 -12.41 -16.47 -1.34
N VAL A 102 -12.51 -15.21 -0.92
CA VAL A 102 -13.05 -14.12 -1.76
C VAL A 102 -12.03 -13.75 -2.82
N TYR A 103 -10.74 -13.68 -2.49
CA TYR A 103 -9.66 -13.48 -3.46
C TYR A 103 -9.67 -14.59 -4.53
N LYS A 104 -9.76 -15.85 -4.10
CA LYS A 104 -9.87 -17.04 -4.96
C LYS A 104 -11.02 -16.94 -5.96
N SER A 105 -12.16 -16.37 -5.55
CA SER A 105 -13.34 -16.23 -6.43
C SER A 105 -13.13 -15.30 -7.63
N PHE A 106 -12.12 -14.43 -7.60
CA PHE A 106 -11.75 -13.56 -8.72
C PHE A 106 -10.81 -14.23 -9.73
N LEU A 107 -10.29 -15.42 -9.42
CA LEU A 107 -9.33 -16.13 -10.24
C LEU A 107 -9.99 -17.20 -11.13
N PRO A 108 -9.43 -17.50 -12.31
CA PRO A 108 -9.86 -18.65 -13.11
C PRO A 108 -9.70 -19.96 -12.33
N GLU A 109 -10.70 -20.85 -12.38
CA GLU A 109 -10.76 -22.10 -11.61
C GLU A 109 -9.46 -22.93 -11.70
N ALA A 110 -8.86 -22.98 -12.90
CA ALA A 110 -7.64 -23.74 -13.17
C ALA A 110 -6.41 -23.31 -12.34
N ILE A 111 -6.37 -22.05 -11.87
CA ILE A 111 -5.23 -21.50 -11.13
C ILE A 111 -5.62 -20.94 -9.75
N ALA A 112 -6.91 -20.94 -9.44
CA ALA A 112 -7.45 -20.25 -8.27
C ALA A 112 -6.91 -20.81 -6.96
N GLU A 113 -6.82 -22.14 -6.82
CA GLU A 113 -6.28 -22.79 -5.63
C GLU A 113 -4.78 -22.47 -5.45
N GLU A 114 -3.97 -22.79 -6.47
CA GLU A 114 -2.51 -22.64 -6.39
C GLU A 114 -2.09 -21.19 -6.14
N LEU A 115 -2.69 -20.23 -6.85
CA LEU A 115 -2.39 -18.82 -6.63
C LEU A 115 -2.83 -18.36 -5.24
N THR A 116 -4.00 -18.78 -4.77
CA THR A 116 -4.48 -18.41 -3.43
C THR A 116 -3.59 -19.00 -2.33
N GLU A 117 -3.17 -20.25 -2.46
CA GLU A 117 -2.22 -20.89 -1.53
C GLU A 117 -0.86 -20.19 -1.54
N ASN A 118 -0.36 -19.81 -2.72
CA ASN A 118 0.86 -19.01 -2.84
C ASN A 118 0.71 -17.66 -2.13
N MET A 119 -0.41 -16.95 -2.32
CA MET A 119 -0.65 -15.69 -1.61
C MET A 119 -0.68 -15.89 -0.08
N LYS A 120 -1.32 -16.97 0.41
CA LYS A 120 -1.34 -17.33 1.84
C LYS A 120 0.07 -17.62 2.37
N LEU A 121 0.89 -18.33 1.60
CA LEU A 121 2.28 -18.63 1.97
C LEU A 121 3.12 -17.35 2.05
N MET A 122 2.95 -16.44 1.10
CA MET A 122 3.68 -15.17 1.06
C MET A 122 3.28 -14.24 2.21
N ASP A 123 2.00 -14.20 2.57
CA ASP A 123 1.52 -13.48 3.76
C ASP A 123 2.10 -14.07 5.06
N GLN A 124 2.08 -15.41 5.20
CA GLN A 124 2.55 -16.08 6.41
C GLN A 124 4.07 -16.10 6.58
N TYR A 125 4.80 -16.19 5.46
CA TYR A 125 6.21 -16.55 5.47
C TYR A 125 7.10 -15.62 4.65
N SER A 126 6.55 -14.50 4.16
CA SER A 126 7.24 -13.59 3.22
C SER A 126 7.49 -14.26 1.86
N TYR A 127 7.69 -13.44 0.80
CA TYR A 127 7.99 -13.92 -0.57
C TYR A 127 9.07 -15.01 -0.61
N TYR A 128 10.08 -14.90 0.25
CA TYR A 128 11.25 -15.78 0.24
C TYR A 128 11.10 -17.04 1.09
N GLY A 129 10.09 -17.10 1.98
CA GLY A 129 9.84 -18.26 2.84
C GLY A 129 10.23 -18.05 4.30
N LYS A 130 9.78 -18.97 5.15
CA LYS A 130 9.77 -18.82 6.61
C LYS A 130 11.19 -18.72 7.15
N ASN A 131 11.50 -17.63 7.86
CA ASN A 131 12.81 -17.36 8.47
C ASN A 131 13.97 -17.21 7.48
N THR A 132 13.71 -17.09 6.17
CA THR A 132 14.78 -16.97 5.17
C THR A 132 15.65 -15.75 5.37
N GLU A 133 15.15 -14.69 6.01
CA GLU A 133 15.95 -13.54 6.42
C GLU A 133 17.08 -13.91 7.41
N LYS A 134 16.92 -14.99 8.18
CA LYS A 134 17.93 -15.52 9.11
C LYS A 134 18.92 -16.46 8.43
N GLU A 135 18.51 -17.04 7.31
CA GLU A 135 19.32 -17.95 6.47
C GLU A 135 20.02 -17.19 5.33
N GLN A 136 19.91 -15.86 5.29
CA GLN A 136 20.55 -15.02 4.28
C GLN A 136 22.06 -15.27 4.19
N ALA A 137 22.73 -15.57 5.31
CA ALA A 137 24.16 -15.90 5.31
C ALA A 137 24.48 -17.21 4.57
N GLU A 138 23.57 -18.19 4.58
CA GLU A 138 23.70 -19.43 3.82
C GLU A 138 23.42 -19.19 2.33
N SER A 139 22.46 -18.33 2.01
CA SER A 139 22.19 -17.89 0.64
C SER A 139 23.37 -17.09 0.06
N ASP A 140 23.98 -16.24 0.87
CA ASP A 140 25.15 -15.44 0.51
C ASP A 140 26.39 -16.32 0.24
N ALA A 141 26.42 -17.56 0.76
CA ALA A 141 27.49 -18.51 0.47
C ALA A 141 27.51 -18.98 -1.01
N PHE A 142 26.39 -18.81 -1.73
CA PHE A 142 26.31 -19.07 -3.17
C PHE A 142 26.75 -17.88 -4.04
N LEU A 143 27.05 -16.72 -3.43
CA LEU A 143 27.57 -15.58 -4.16
C LEU A 143 28.98 -15.88 -4.69
N LEU A 144 29.32 -15.28 -5.84
CA LEU A 144 30.68 -15.35 -6.37
C LEU A 144 31.67 -14.80 -5.35
N LYS A 145 32.88 -15.37 -5.29
CA LYS A 145 33.85 -15.19 -4.20
C LYS A 145 34.34 -13.75 -3.95
N ASP A 146 33.93 -12.78 -4.78
CA ASP A 146 34.24 -11.36 -4.64
C ASP A 146 33.04 -10.47 -5.00
N ALA A 147 31.83 -11.03 -5.02
CA ALA A 147 30.61 -10.30 -5.34
C ALA A 147 30.33 -9.26 -4.25
N LYS A 148 30.24 -7.99 -4.65
CA LYS A 148 29.72 -6.94 -3.78
C LYS A 148 28.21 -6.89 -3.92
N LEU A 149 27.50 -7.17 -2.83
CA LEU A 149 26.06 -6.92 -2.75
C LEU A 149 25.81 -5.43 -2.99
N ALA A 150 25.08 -5.13 -4.05
CA ALA A 150 24.68 -3.77 -4.38
C ALA A 150 23.18 -3.63 -4.12
N THR A 151 22.79 -2.56 -3.44
CA THR A 151 21.40 -2.12 -3.43
C THR A 151 21.02 -1.61 -4.83
N VAL A 152 19.74 -1.67 -5.18
CA VAL A 152 19.22 -1.10 -6.44
C VAL A 152 19.65 0.37 -6.58
N SER A 153 19.63 1.14 -5.50
CA SER A 153 20.09 2.53 -5.50
C SER A 153 21.59 2.69 -5.74
N SER A 154 22.44 1.83 -5.18
CA SER A 154 23.88 1.86 -5.45
C SER A 154 24.22 1.39 -6.87
N TRP A 155 23.47 0.42 -7.39
CA TRP A 155 23.60 -0.05 -8.76
C TRP A 155 23.15 1.02 -9.77
N ALA A 156 22.01 1.67 -9.54
CA ALA A 156 21.52 2.77 -10.37
C ALA A 156 22.54 3.93 -10.44
N ARG A 157 23.09 4.33 -9.29
CA ARG A 157 24.17 5.33 -9.23
C ARG A 157 25.44 4.89 -9.96
N SER A 158 25.78 3.60 -9.94
CA SER A 158 26.94 3.08 -10.67
C SER A 158 26.78 3.11 -12.20
N LEU A 159 25.54 3.17 -12.67
CA LEU A 159 25.20 3.25 -14.10
C LEU A 159 24.97 4.69 -14.58
N ASN A 160 25.16 5.71 -13.73
CA ASN A 160 24.79 7.10 -14.00
C ASN A 160 23.32 7.26 -14.46
N LEU A 161 22.42 6.44 -13.91
CA LEU A 161 20.97 6.55 -14.09
C LEU A 161 20.33 7.37 -12.97
#